data_AF-A0A545U8K1-F1
#
_entry.id   AF-A0A545U8K1-F1
#
_cell.length_a   1.000
_cell.length_b   1.000
_cell.length_c   1.000
_cell.angle_alpha   90.00
_cell.angle_beta   90.00
_cell.angle_gamma   90.00
#
_symmetry.space_group_name_H-M   'P 1'
#
loop_
_entity.id
_entity.type
_entity.pdbx_description
1 polymer ?
#
loop_
_entity_poly.entity_id
_entity_poly.type
_entity_poly.pdbx_seq_one_letter_code
_entity_poly.pdbx_strand_id
1 'polypeptide(L)' 'MKKTKILIVFASLMFTGCAATNNSGYRWVKDSEKIDQVERMSMTSPYAVKTIWVNPPRKKVKTDEEK' A
#
# COMPACT_ATOMS: atom_id res chain seq x y z
N MET A 1 -24.69 -47.11 28.63
CA MET A 1 -24.66 -45.69 29.03
C MET A 1 -23.82 -44.94 28.02
N LYS A 2 -24.46 -44.15 27.15
CA LYS A 2 -23.81 -43.28 26.16
C LYS A 2 -23.51 -41.94 26.83
N LYS A 3 -22.35 -41.33 26.50
CA LYS A 3 -22.03 -39.88 26.51
C LYS A 3 -20.66 -39.60 27.14
N THR A 4 -19.59 -39.72 26.36
CA THR A 4 -18.38 -38.90 26.58
C THR A 4 -17.54 -38.90 25.31
N LYS A 5 -18.00 -38.16 24.30
CA LYS A 5 -17.20 -37.84 23.10
C LYS A 5 -17.38 -36.38 22.73
N ILE A 6 -17.13 -35.45 23.65
CA ILE A 6 -17.12 -34.01 23.33
C ILE A 6 -16.09 -33.35 24.25
N LEU A 7 -14.80 -33.42 23.90
CA LEU A 7 -13.77 -32.61 24.55
C LEU A 7 -12.52 -32.45 23.67
N ILE A 8 -12.70 -32.30 22.35
CA ILE A 8 -11.59 -32.02 21.41
C ILE A 8 -12.05 -31.01 20.34
N VAL A 9 -12.60 -29.87 20.75
CA VAL A 9 -12.97 -28.80 19.79
C VAL A 9 -12.42 -27.43 20.19
N PHE A 10 -11.95 -27.24 21.44
CA PHE A 10 -11.48 -25.93 21.89
C PHE A 10 -10.01 -25.60 21.58
N ALA A 11 -9.19 -26.57 21.15
CA ALA A 11 -7.79 -26.31 20.83
C ALA A 11 -7.55 -25.74 19.42
N SER A 12 -8.53 -25.84 18.50
CA SER A 12 -8.37 -25.41 17.11
C SER A 12 -8.73 -23.93 16.86
N LEU A 13 -9.35 -23.23 17.83
CA LEU A 13 -9.67 -21.80 17.67
C LEU A 13 -8.50 -20.86 18.00
N MET A 14 -7.39 -21.35 18.55
CA MET A 14 -6.23 -20.52 18.89
C MET A 14 -5.25 -20.31 17.72
N PHE A 15 -5.50 -20.92 16.56
CA PHE A 15 -4.64 -20.79 15.38
C PHE A 15 -5.07 -19.70 14.38
N THR A 16 -6.12 -18.93 14.65
CA THR A 16 -6.58 -17.85 13.74
C THR A 16 -5.84 -16.52 13.92
N GLY A 17 -4.87 -16.44 14.85
CA GLY A 17 -4.24 -15.18 15.26
C GLY A 17 -2.91 -14.81 14.61
N CYS A 18 -2.39 -15.55 13.62
CA CYS A 18 -1.02 -15.31 13.11
C CYS A 18 -0.94 -15.06 11.59
N ALA A 19 -2.01 -14.55 10.98
CA ALA A 19 -1.88 -13.85 9.70
C ALA A 19 -1.70 -12.35 9.96
N ALA A 20 -0.69 -11.99 10.76
CA ALA A 20 -0.11 -10.66 10.68
C ALA A 20 0.63 -10.61 9.33
N THR A 21 -0.15 -10.44 8.25
CA THR A 21 0.38 -10.03 6.96
C THR A 21 1.22 -8.82 7.28
N ASN A 22 2.52 -9.00 7.12
CA ASN A 22 3.52 -7.95 7.24
C ASN A 22 3.31 -7.05 6.02
N ASN A 23 2.16 -6.37 5.98
CA ASN A 23 1.94 -5.20 5.16
C ASN A 23 2.86 -4.20 5.83
N SER A 24 4.14 -4.22 5.43
CA SER A 24 5.07 -3.14 5.73
C SER A 24 4.27 -1.87 5.50
N GLY A 25 3.98 -1.12 6.57
CA GLY A 25 2.90 -0.11 6.64
C GLY A 25 3.16 1.11 5.78
N TYR A 26 3.54 0.86 4.53
CA TYR A 26 4.09 1.74 3.55
C TYR A 26 3.64 1.27 2.17
N ARG A 27 3.05 2.18 1.41
CA ARG A 27 2.68 1.99 0.02
C ARG A 27 3.46 2.95 -0.87
N TRP A 28 3.78 2.51 -2.08
CA TRP A 28 4.39 3.38 -3.09
C TRP A 28 3.28 4.10 -3.86
N VAL A 29 3.17 5.40 -3.69
CA VAL A 29 2.21 6.24 -4.41
C VAL A 29 2.92 7.15 -5.40
N LYS A 30 2.21 7.60 -6.43
CA LYS A 30 2.74 8.62 -7.35
C LYS A 30 3.01 9.89 -6.56
N ASP A 31 4.14 10.52 -6.83
CA ASP A 31 4.51 11.79 -6.22
C ASP A 31 3.98 12.94 -7.07
N SER A 32 2.69 13.27 -6.88
CA SER A 32 1.99 14.26 -7.71
C SER A 32 2.66 15.63 -7.70
N GLU A 33 3.22 16.05 -6.56
CA GLU A 33 3.87 17.36 -6.44
C GLU A 33 5.06 17.50 -7.40
N LYS A 34 5.90 16.46 -7.49
CA LYS A 34 7.03 16.44 -8.43
C LYS A 34 6.59 16.36 -9.87
N ILE A 35 5.54 15.58 -10.15
CA ILE A 35 4.95 15.48 -11.48
C ILE A 35 4.47 16.85 -11.93
N ASP A 36 3.65 17.51 -11.10
CA ASP A 36 3.08 18.83 -11.40
C ASP A 36 4.15 19.91 -11.54
N GLN A 37 5.24 19.81 -10.77
CA GLN A 37 6.36 20.73 -10.88
C GLN A 37 7.05 20.61 -12.25
N VAL A 38 7.39 19.39 -12.68
CA VAL A 38 8.04 19.14 -13.97
C VAL A 38 7.11 19.49 -15.13
N GLU A 39 5.83 19.17 -15.03
CA GLU A 39 4.85 19.52 -16.05
C GLU A 39 4.69 21.05 -16.17
N ARG A 40 4.61 21.78 -15.06
CA ARG A 40 4.63 23.26 -15.08
C ARG A 40 5.90 23.82 -15.69
N MET A 41 7.07 23.28 -15.35
CA MET A 41 8.34 23.70 -15.94
C MET A 41 8.36 23.50 -17.45
N SER A 42 7.79 22.38 -17.93
CA SER A 42 7.69 22.12 -19.37
C SER A 42 6.79 23.12 -20.10
N MET A 43 5.73 23.60 -19.44
CA MET A 43 4.85 24.64 -19.98
C MET A 43 5.50 26.03 -20.00
N THR A 44 6.38 26.32 -19.05
CA THR A 44 7.08 27.61 -18.96
C THR A 44 8.40 27.65 -19.73
N SER A 45 8.79 26.52 -20.33
CA SER A 45 10.03 26.41 -21.08
C SER A 45 10.00 27.30 -22.33
N PRO A 46 11.08 28.05 -22.64
CA PRO A 46 11.21 28.79 -23.90
C PRO A 46 11.31 27.85 -25.11
N TYR A 47 11.58 26.56 -24.88
CA TYR A 47 11.58 25.51 -25.89
C TYR A 47 10.26 24.75 -25.84
N ALA A 48 9.71 24.40 -27.01
CA ALA A 48 8.51 23.56 -27.13
C ALA A 48 8.82 22.13 -26.66
N VAL A 49 8.59 21.86 -25.36
CA VAL A 49 8.89 20.59 -24.71
C VAL A 49 7.59 19.89 -24.32
N LYS A 50 7.55 18.56 -24.51
CA LYS A 50 6.45 17.70 -24.05
C LYS A 50 7.00 16.68 -23.06
N THR A 51 6.44 16.65 -21.85
CA THR A 51 6.78 15.68 -20.82
C THR A 51 5.99 14.38 -21.04
N ILE A 52 6.69 13.24 -21.09
CA ILE A 52 6.08 11.91 -21.20
C ILE A 52 6.70 11.02 -20.13
N TRP A 53 5.85 10.45 -19.27
CA TRP A 53 6.28 9.60 -18.17
C TRP A 53 6.25 8.12 -18.54
N VAL A 54 7.43 7.48 -18.62
CA VAL A 54 7.55 6.01 -18.74
C VAL A 54 7.54 5.35 -17.36
N ASN A 55 8.16 6.01 -16.37
CA ASN A 55 8.11 5.62 -14.95
C ASN A 55 8.01 6.90 -14.10
N PRO A 56 6.80 7.32 -13.69
CA PRO A 56 6.62 8.56 -12.96
C PRO A 56 7.25 8.50 -11.56
N PRO A 57 7.70 9.62 -10.99
CA PRO A 57 8.21 9.70 -9.62
C PRO A 57 7.21 9.10 -8.62
N ARG A 58 7.74 8.32 -7.66
CA ARG A 58 6.96 7.71 -6.59
C ARG A 58 7.56 8.03 -5.24
N LYS A 59 6.70 8.15 -4.24
CA LYS A 59 7.09 8.30 -2.84
C LYS A 59 6.50 7.17 -1.99
N LYS A 60 7.20 6.86 -0.90
CA LYS A 60 6.79 5.86 0.07
C LYS A 60 5.96 6.56 1.14
N VAL A 61 4.68 6.21 1.26
CA VAL A 61 3.74 6.83 2.21
C VAL A 61 3.26 5.78 3.18
N LYS A 62 3.11 6.12 4.47
CA LYS A 62 2.61 5.16 5.44
C LYS A 62 1.15 4.83 5.15
N THR A 63 0.78 3.57 5.24
CA THR A 63 -0.58 3.10 4.94
C THR A 63 -1.62 3.71 5.90
N ASP A 64 -1.20 4.18 7.07
CA ASP A 64 -2.07 4.73 8.11
C ASP A 64 -2.33 6.24 7.98
N GLU A 65 -1.67 6.94 7.05
CA GLU A 65 -1.75 8.41 6.88
C GLU A 65 -2.90 8.86 5.95
N GLU A 66 -3.78 7.94 5.55
CA GLU A 66 -4.91 8.19 4.63
C GLU A 66 -6.27 7.84 5.27
N LYS A 67 -6.49 8.29 6.51
CA LYS A 67 -7.82 8.34 7.12
C LYS A 67 -8.38 9.76 7.14
#